data_AF-K1TPY1-F1
#
_entry.id   AF-K1TPY1-F1
#
_cell.length_a   1.000
_cell.length_b   1.000
_cell.length_c   1.000
_cell.angle_alpha   90.00
_cell.angle_beta   90.00
_cell.angle_gamma   90.00
#
_symmetry.space_group_name_H-M   'P 1'
#
loop_
_entity.id
_entity.type
_entity.pdbx_description
1 polymer ?
#
loop_
_entity_poly.entity_id
_entity_poly.type
_entity_poly.pdbx_seq_one_letter_code
_entity_poly.pdbx_strand_id
1 'polypeptide(L)'
;MTVMFKFTGFTEKANKSLNAAVKAAEDLGHTYIGSEHILLGLLSDTSTVAGAVLAAHNITYADIEEELKRSIGVGVPTELQPDDFTPRSKNILETSVAFARQMGQQLVGTEHVLLAIAREGSCSATLL
;
A
#
# COMPACT_ATOMS: atom_id res chain seq x y z
N MET A 1 -0.46 21.38 2.17
CA MET A 1 -0.45 20.79 3.53
C MET A 1 -0.96 19.38 3.34
N THR A 2 -0.12 18.35 3.37
CA THR A 2 -0.57 16.97 3.10
C THR A 2 -1.50 16.52 4.22
N VAL A 3 -2.72 16.14 3.88
CA VAL A 3 -3.67 15.59 4.84
C VAL A 3 -3.20 14.18 5.21
N MET A 4 -2.92 13.96 6.50
CA MET A 4 -2.68 12.61 7.01
C MET A 4 -3.99 12.01 7.50
N PHE A 5 -4.34 10.86 6.95
CA PHE A 5 -5.49 10.06 7.33
C PHE A 5 -5.15 9.11 8.46
N LYS A 6 -6.11 8.89 9.36
CA LYS A 6 -5.99 7.92 10.45
C LYS A 6 -6.82 6.68 10.14
N PHE A 7 -6.12 5.58 9.85
CA PHE A 7 -6.68 4.25 9.69
C PHE A 7 -6.79 3.58 11.07
N THR A 8 -8.00 3.51 11.61
CA THR A 8 -8.27 2.92 12.93
C THR A 8 -8.02 1.42 12.91
N GLY A 9 -7.38 0.88 13.96
CA GLY A 9 -7.02 -0.54 14.04
C GLY A 9 -5.69 -0.89 13.37
N PHE A 10 -4.96 0.10 12.85
CA PHE A 10 -3.63 -0.08 12.27
C PHE A 10 -2.55 0.49 13.19
N THR A 11 -1.36 -0.11 13.16
CA THR A 11 -0.17 0.43 13.85
C THR A 11 0.22 1.79 13.28
N GLU A 12 1.08 2.54 13.98
CA GLU A 12 1.61 3.81 13.47
C GLU A 12 2.40 3.61 12.17
N LYS A 13 3.24 2.57 12.09
CA LYS A 13 4.01 2.23 10.89
C LYS A 13 3.07 1.91 9.71
N ALA A 14 2.03 1.10 9.93
CA ALA A 14 1.05 0.81 8.89
C ALA A 14 0.27 2.05 8.46
N ASN A 15 -0.11 2.93 9.40
CA ASN A 15 -0.73 4.22 9.07
C ASN A 15 0.18 5.07 8.18
N LYS A 16 1.48 5.16 8.51
CA LYS A 16 2.45 5.89 7.68
C LYS A 16 2.55 5.31 6.27
N SER A 17 2.64 3.98 6.14
CA SER A 17 2.65 3.31 4.83
C SER A 17 1.38 3.56 4.02
N LEU A 18 0.19 3.51 4.63
CA LEU A 18 -1.07 3.78 3.92
C LEU A 18 -1.19 5.24 3.49
N ASN A 19 -0.68 6.19 4.29
CA ASN A 19 -0.61 7.59 3.87
C ASN A 19 0.40 7.81 2.74
N ALA A 20 1.54 7.09 2.77
CA ALA A 20 2.50 7.11 1.67
C ALA A 20 1.89 6.54 0.38
N ALA A 21 1.01 5.54 0.47
CA ALA A 21 0.26 5.03 -0.67
C ALA A 21 -0.66 6.09 -1.30
N VAL A 22 -1.42 6.81 -0.46
CA VAL A 22 -2.27 7.93 -0.92
C VAL A 22 -1.41 8.98 -1.61
N LYS A 23 -0.30 9.38 -0.97
CA LYS A 23 0.62 10.38 -1.49
C LYS A 23 1.23 9.98 -2.84
N ALA A 24 1.59 8.71 -3.00
CA ALA A 24 2.13 8.20 -4.26
C ALA A 24 1.09 8.27 -5.39
N ALA A 25 -0.17 7.91 -5.12
CA ALA A 25 -1.26 8.04 -6.09
C ALA A 25 -1.48 9.51 -6.49
N GLU A 26 -1.49 10.42 -5.51
CA GLU A 26 -1.59 11.85 -5.72
C GLU A 26 -0.43 12.40 -6.56
N ASP A 27 0.81 12.03 -6.26
CA ASP A 27 2.00 12.49 -6.99
C ASP A 27 2.07 11.98 -8.42
N LEU A 28 1.60 10.74 -8.66
CA LEU A 28 1.47 10.18 -10.00
C LEU A 28 0.29 10.78 -10.78
N GLY A 29 -0.55 11.60 -10.13
CA GLY A 29 -1.74 12.20 -10.73
C GLY A 29 -2.83 11.18 -11.04
N HIS A 30 -2.83 10.04 -10.33
CA HIS A 30 -3.88 9.04 -10.43
C HIS A 30 -5.12 9.49 -9.64
N THR A 31 -6.30 9.09 -10.09
CA THR A 31 -7.59 9.49 -9.49
C THR A 31 -8.19 8.39 -8.60
N TYR A 32 -7.40 7.41 -8.19
CA TYR A 32 -7.81 6.30 -7.35
C TYR A 32 -6.60 5.73 -6.60
N ILE A 33 -6.86 5.01 -5.51
CA ILE A 33 -5.81 4.37 -4.71
C ILE A 33 -5.94 2.85 -4.88
N GLY A 34 -5.09 2.30 -5.74
CA GLY A 34 -5.03 0.86 -6.03
C GLY A 34 -4.06 0.07 -5.15
N SER A 35 -4.03 -1.25 -5.33
CA SER A 35 -3.12 -2.18 -4.63
C SER A 35 -1.64 -1.87 -4.82
N GLU A 36 -1.29 -1.39 -6.01
CA GLU A 36 0.04 -0.97 -6.41
C GLU A 36 0.53 0.26 -5.63
N HIS A 37 -0.38 1.17 -5.28
CA HIS A 37 -0.06 2.31 -4.45
C HIS A 37 0.16 1.88 -3.00
N ILE A 38 -0.64 0.92 -2.51
CA ILE A 38 -0.39 0.31 -1.20
C ILE A 38 1.01 -0.32 -1.17
N LEU A 39 1.41 -1.03 -2.24
CA LEU A 39 2.74 -1.61 -2.35
C LEU A 39 3.85 -0.53 -2.32
N LEU A 40 3.70 0.57 -3.05
CA LEU A 40 4.61 1.72 -2.96
C LEU A 40 4.69 2.29 -1.54
N GLY A 41 3.55 2.40 -0.85
CA GLY A 41 3.50 2.84 0.53
C GLY A 41 4.17 1.89 1.52
N LEU A 42 4.19 0.58 1.26
CA LEU A 42 4.94 -0.39 2.05
C LEU A 42 6.45 -0.30 1.76
N LEU A 43 6.84 0.04 0.52
CA LEU A 43 8.22 0.23 0.09
C LEU A 43 8.84 1.56 0.54
N SER A 44 8.03 2.53 0.98
CA SER A 44 8.52 3.86 1.37
C SER A 44 9.35 3.86 2.66
N ASP A 45 9.29 2.79 3.45
CA ASP A 45 10.07 2.62 4.69
C ASP A 45 10.55 1.17 4.85
N THR A 46 11.82 0.93 4.51
CA THR A 46 12.48 -0.38 4.61
C THR A 46 12.74 -0.82 6.05
N SER A 47 12.53 0.05 7.06
CA SER A 47 12.61 -0.31 8.48
C SER A 47 11.31 -0.96 9.02
N THR A 48 10.27 -1.04 8.19
CA THR A 48 9.05 -1.80 8.48
C THR A 48 9.23 -3.28 8.16
N VAL A 49 8.37 -4.14 8.70
CA VAL A 49 8.45 -5.58 8.41
C VAL A 49 8.18 -5.84 6.93
N ALA A 50 7.16 -5.21 6.35
CA ALA A 50 6.87 -5.35 4.92
C ALA A 50 8.00 -4.80 4.04
N GLY A 51 8.50 -3.60 4.35
CA GLY A 51 9.59 -2.99 3.59
C GLY A 51 10.87 -3.82 3.64
N ALA A 52 11.22 -4.39 4.79
CA ALA A 52 12.35 -5.30 4.92
C ALA A 52 12.18 -6.59 4.11
N VAL A 53 10.98 -7.19 4.12
CA VAL A 53 10.67 -8.39 3.32
C VAL A 53 10.78 -8.08 1.84
N LEU A 54 10.16 -6.99 1.37
CA LEU A 54 10.22 -6.59 -0.04
C LEU A 54 11.66 -6.30 -0.51
N ALA A 55 12.44 -5.60 0.33
CA ALA A 55 13.85 -5.35 0.06
C ALA A 55 14.68 -6.65 -0.01
N ALA A 56 14.40 -7.63 0.85
CA ALA A 56 15.05 -8.94 0.80
C ALA A 56 14.74 -9.73 -0.49
N HIS A 57 13.61 -9.41 -1.15
CA HIS A 57 13.24 -9.94 -2.45
C HIS A 57 13.71 -9.07 -3.63
N ASN A 58 14.57 -8.06 -3.38
CA ASN A 58 15.04 -7.09 -4.38
C ASN A 58 13.92 -6.30 -5.08
N ILE A 59 12.77 -6.12 -4.42
CA ILE A 59 11.70 -5.27 -4.91
C ILE A 59 11.91 -3.88 -4.34
N THR A 60 12.11 -2.89 -5.20
CA THR A 60 12.33 -1.51 -4.77
C THR A 60 11.16 -0.60 -5.11
N TYR A 61 11.06 0.53 -4.41
CA TYR A 61 10.08 1.56 -4.73
C TYR A 61 10.21 2.03 -6.19
N ALA A 62 11.45 2.22 -6.65
CA ALA A 62 11.73 2.71 -8.00
C ALA A 62 11.20 1.75 -9.07
N ASP A 63 11.42 0.44 -8.91
CA ASP A 63 10.96 -0.57 -9.87
C ASP A 63 9.43 -0.54 -10.05
N ILE A 64 8.71 -0.46 -8.93
CA ILE A 64 7.24 -0.42 -8.95
C ILE A 64 6.74 0.92 -9.50
N GLU A 65 7.37 2.03 -9.12
CA GLU A 65 6.97 3.35 -9.60
C GLU A 65 7.16 3.47 -11.12
N GLU A 66 8.29 3.00 -11.66
CA GLU A 66 8.54 2.97 -13.10
C GLU A 66 7.53 2.08 -13.84
N GLU A 67 7.15 0.94 -13.27
CA GLU A 67 6.10 0.08 -13.82
C GLU A 67 4.75 0.81 -13.92
N LEU A 68 4.37 1.54 -12.88
CA LEU A 68 3.11 2.30 -12.89
C LEU A 68 3.12 3.42 -13.89
N LYS A 69 4.22 4.18 -13.97
CA LYS A 69 4.40 5.22 -14.99
C LYS A 69 4.29 4.65 -16.41
N ARG A 70 4.77 3.44 -16.63
CA ARG A 70 4.72 2.78 -17.94
C ARG A 70 3.35 2.19 -18.28
N SER A 71 2.68 1.57 -17.30
CA SER A 71 1.44 0.81 -17.52
C SER A 71 0.17 1.66 -17.42
N ILE A 72 0.16 2.67 -16.54
CA ILE A 72 -0.99 3.56 -16.30
C ILE A 72 -0.72 4.96 -16.87
N GLY A 73 0.50 5.48 -16.66
CA GLY A 73 0.90 6.82 -17.08
C GLY A 73 1.19 7.75 -15.89
N VAL A 74 1.29 9.04 -16.18
CA VAL A 74 1.43 10.10 -15.17
C VAL A 74 0.46 11.22 -15.52
N GLY A 75 -0.29 11.67 -14.52
CA GLY A 75 -1.22 12.79 -14.61
C GLY A 75 -0.67 14.07 -13.97
N VAL A 76 -1.56 15.05 -13.82
CA VAL A 76 -1.31 16.22 -12.95
C VAL A 76 -1.59 15.79 -11.51
N PRO A 77 -0.78 16.19 -10.52
CA PRO A 77 -1.01 15.81 -9.13
C PRO A 77 -2.45 16.07 -8.66
N THR A 78 -3.02 15.08 -7.97
CA THR A 78 -4.41 15.08 -7.50
C THR A 78 -4.48 15.25 -5.98
N GLU A 79 -5.69 15.41 -5.45
CA GLU A 79 -5.99 15.26 -4.03
C GLU A 79 -6.97 14.09 -3.87
N LEU A 80 -6.66 13.15 -2.97
CA LEU A 80 -7.44 11.94 -2.77
C LEU A 80 -7.88 11.78 -1.30
N GLN A 81 -8.94 11.00 -1.11
CA GLN A 81 -9.49 10.64 0.18
C GLN A 81 -9.47 9.11 0.36
N PRO A 82 -9.58 8.59 1.60
CA PRO A 82 -9.70 7.14 1.84
C PRO A 82 -10.87 6.47 1.10
N ASP A 83 -11.88 7.24 0.70
CA ASP A 83 -13.00 6.71 -0.09
C ASP A 83 -12.60 6.38 -1.53
N ASP A 84 -11.51 6.96 -2.05
CA ASP A 84 -10.96 6.73 -3.40
C ASP A 84 -10.12 5.44 -3.50
N PHE A 85 -9.99 4.68 -2.41
CA PHE A 85 -9.48 3.31 -2.48
C PHE A 85 -10.41 2.47 -3.36
N THR A 86 -9.82 1.76 -4.31
CA THR A 86 -10.54 0.82 -5.17
C THR A 86 -11.21 -0.29 -4.33
N PRO A 87 -12.28 -0.94 -4.83
CA PRO A 87 -12.90 -2.07 -4.13
C PRO A 87 -11.90 -3.17 -3.79
N ARG A 88 -10.93 -3.42 -4.69
CA ARG A 88 -9.85 -4.37 -4.49
C ARG A 88 -8.96 -3.97 -3.31
N SER A 89 -8.44 -2.76 -3.31
CA SER A 89 -7.59 -2.29 -2.21
C SER A 89 -8.34 -2.23 -0.86
N LYS A 90 -9.65 -1.95 -0.86
CA LYS A 90 -10.47 -2.05 0.37
C LYS A 90 -10.53 -3.48 0.88
N ASN A 91 -10.72 -4.46 -0.01
CA ASN A 91 -10.67 -5.88 0.32
C ASN A 91 -9.30 -6.33 0.88
N ILE A 92 -8.18 -5.78 0.37
CA ILE A 92 -6.85 -5.99 0.96
C ILE A 92 -6.80 -5.50 2.41
N LEU A 93 -7.28 -4.28 2.67
CA LEU A 93 -7.28 -3.72 4.02
C LEU A 93 -8.15 -4.55 4.97
N GLU A 94 -9.33 -4.98 4.54
CA GLU A 94 -10.20 -5.87 5.32
C GLU A 94 -9.54 -7.24 5.59
N THR A 95 -8.89 -7.82 4.57
CA THR A 95 -8.16 -9.09 4.70
C THR A 95 -6.98 -8.96 5.66
N SER A 96 -6.29 -7.82 5.67
CA SER A 96 -5.19 -7.56 6.61
C SER A 96 -5.66 -7.53 8.07
N VAL A 97 -6.88 -7.06 8.33
CA VAL A 97 -7.53 -7.13 9.65
C VAL A 97 -7.79 -8.58 10.05
N ALA A 98 -8.24 -9.42 9.11
CA ALA A 98 -8.44 -10.84 9.38
C ALA A 98 -7.13 -11.55 9.74
N PHE A 99 -6.03 -11.23 9.05
CA PHE A 99 -4.71 -11.79 9.37
C PHE A 99 -4.19 -11.35 10.74
N ALA A 100 -4.31 -10.06 11.08
CA ALA A 100 -3.91 -9.58 12.40
C ALA A 100 -4.63 -10.36 13.52
N ARG A 101 -5.94 -10.53 13.37
CA ARG A 101 -6.75 -11.32 14.32
C ARG A 101 -6.33 -12.79 14.38
N GLN A 102 -6.09 -13.43 13.23
CA GLN A 102 -5.63 -14.83 13.17
C GLN A 102 -4.28 -15.03 13.86
N MET A 103 -3.40 -14.03 13.80
CA MET A 103 -2.09 -14.03 14.45
C MET A 103 -2.14 -13.54 15.91
N GLY A 104 -3.33 -13.31 16.47
CA GLY A 104 -3.51 -12.83 17.85
C GLY A 104 -3.10 -11.37 18.08
N GLN A 105 -2.89 -10.59 17.01
CA GLN A 105 -2.52 -9.19 17.07
C GLN A 105 -3.77 -8.30 17.12
N GLN A 106 -3.75 -7.28 17.99
CA GLN A 106 -4.86 -6.32 18.12
C GLN A 106 -4.82 -5.22 17.06
N LEU A 107 -3.65 -4.97 16.47
CA LEU A 107 -3.44 -3.93 15.47
C LEU A 107 -2.86 -4.54 14.19
N VAL A 108 -3.28 -4.00 13.06
CA VAL A 108 -2.75 -4.34 11.75
C VAL A 108 -1.37 -3.70 11.56
N GLY A 109 -0.34 -4.53 11.50
CA GLY A 109 1.01 -4.17 11.09
C GLY A 109 1.22 -4.23 9.57
N THR A 110 2.37 -3.76 9.11
CA THR A 110 2.72 -3.72 7.67
C THR A 110 2.78 -5.11 7.04
N GLU A 111 3.21 -6.12 7.80
CA GLU A 111 3.28 -7.53 7.42
C GLU A 111 1.92 -8.14 7.12
N HIS A 112 0.87 -7.72 7.84
CA HIS A 112 -0.49 -8.19 7.60
C HIS A 112 -1.05 -7.59 6.30
N VAL A 113 -0.71 -6.33 5.99
CA VAL A 113 -1.07 -5.69 4.72
C VAL A 113 -0.34 -6.36 3.57
N LEU A 114 0.96 -6.61 3.70
CA LEU A 114 1.74 -7.33 2.69
C LEU A 114 1.20 -8.75 2.45
N LEU A 115 0.86 -9.47 3.52
CA LEU A 115 0.28 -10.80 3.41
C LEU A 115 -1.11 -10.78 2.72
N ALA A 116 -1.91 -9.74 2.96
CA ALA A 116 -3.17 -9.52 2.27
C ALA A 116 -2.99 -9.27 0.77
N ILE A 117 -2.00 -8.46 0.37
CA ILE A 117 -1.63 -8.25 -1.03
C ILE A 117 -1.22 -9.59 -1.68
N ALA A 118 -0.36 -10.36 -1.02
CA ALA A 118 0.12 -11.65 -1.53
C ALA A 118 -1.02 -12.68 -1.70
N ARG A 119 -2.03 -12.66 -0.81
CA ARG A 119 -3.16 -13.60 -0.87
C ARG A 119 -4.19 -13.25 -1.94
N GLU A 120 -4.35 -11.98 -2.29
CA GLU A 120 -5.35 -11.56 -3.28
C GLU A 120 -5.06 -12.08 -4.71
N GLY A 121 -3.83 -12.56 -4.96
CA GLY A 121 -3.49 -13.39 -6.13
C GLY A 121 -3.67 -12.72 -7.50
N SER A 122 -3.91 -11.40 -7.53
CA SER A 122 -4.17 -10.64 -8.75
C SER A 122 -3.68 -9.19 -8.63
N CYS A 123 -2.55 -8.99 -7.96
CA CYS A 123 -1.84 -7.73 -8.07
C CYS A 123 -1.17 -7.71 -9.46
N SER A 124 -1.31 -6.61 -10.22
CA SER A 124 -0.48 -6.41 -11.42
C SER A 124 1.02 -6.37 -11.11
N ALA A 125 1.41 -6.38 -9.82
CA ALA A 125 2.73 -6.82 -9.36
C ALA A 125 2.93 -8.32 -9.63
N THR A 126 3.15 -8.68 -10.90
CA THR A 126 3.54 -10.03 -11.33
C THR A 126 5.02 -10.31 -11.01
N LEU A 127 5.53 -9.81 -9.88
CA LEU A 127 6.95 -9.84 -9.49
C LEU A 127 7.21 -10.40 -8.09
N LEU A 128 6.20 -10.94 -7.42
CA LEU A 128 6.37 -11.81 -6.24
C LEU A 128 6.20 -13.28 -6.65
#